data_AF-A0A961HCK0-F1
#
_entry.id   AF-A0A961HCK0-F1
#
_cell.length_a   1.000
_cell.length_b   1.000
_cell.length_c   1.000
_cell.angle_alpha   90.00
_cell.angle_beta   90.00
_cell.angle_gamma   90.00
#
_symmetry.space_group_name_H-M   'P 1'
#
loop_
_entity.id
_entity.type
_entity.pdbx_description
1 polymer ?
#
loop_
_entity_poly.entity_id
_entity_poly.type
_entity_poly.pdbx_seq_one_letter_code
_entity_poly.pdbx_strand_id
1 'polypeptide(L)'
;MSVDDLAAAALAVTGVGEDLAGAFADADGRCSAASPGWQGLSASALSVVAQRWADDGAALLARLRELSAAVGECVRAFAETEHSRAGAFDPP
;
A
#
# COMPACT_ATOMS: atom_id res chain seq x y z
N MET A 1 5.96 20.30 9.47
CA MET A 1 5.28 18.99 9.47
C MET A 1 5.16 18.56 10.91
N SER A 2 3.93 18.58 11.41
CA SER A 2 3.57 18.16 12.77
C SER A 2 3.35 16.64 12.84
N VAL A 3 3.16 16.10 14.04
CA VAL A 3 2.75 14.68 14.25
C VAL A 3 1.41 14.40 13.60
N ASP A 4 0.47 15.34 13.72
CA ASP A 4 -0.85 15.23 13.11
C ASP A 4 -0.77 15.22 11.58
N ASP A 5 0.14 16.03 10.99
CA ASP A 5 0.38 16.01 9.53
C ASP A 5 0.93 14.66 9.08
N LEU A 6 1.86 14.07 9.85
CA LEU A 6 2.47 12.77 9.52
C LEU A 6 1.48 11.62 9.71
N ALA A 7 0.67 11.65 10.76
CA ALA A 7 -0.39 10.67 11.01
C ALA A 7 -1.50 10.76 9.95
N ALA A 8 -1.90 11.96 9.54
CA ALA A 8 -2.86 12.17 8.46
C ALA A 8 -2.30 11.67 7.11
N ALA A 9 -1.02 11.94 6.83
CA ALA A 9 -0.35 11.41 5.64
C ALA A 9 -0.26 9.87 5.67
N ALA A 10 0.00 9.27 6.84
CA ALA A 10 0.01 7.82 7.03
C ALA A 10 -1.35 7.21 6.68
N LEU A 11 -2.42 7.75 7.27
CA LEU A 11 -3.80 7.29 7.04
C LEU A 11 -4.19 7.45 5.57
N ALA A 12 -3.79 8.55 4.93
CA ALA A 12 -4.05 8.76 3.51
C ALA A 12 -3.33 7.71 2.64
N VAL A 13 -2.06 7.41 2.92
CA VAL A 13 -1.29 6.37 2.20
C VAL A 13 -1.90 4.98 2.41
N THR A 14 -2.33 4.65 3.64
CA THR A 14 -2.99 3.38 3.93
C THR A 14 -4.31 3.26 3.19
N GLY A 15 -5.18 4.28 3.27
CA GLY A 15 -6.48 4.26 2.59
C GLY A 15 -6.35 4.14 1.07
N VAL A 16 -5.46 4.94 0.45
CA VAL A 16 -5.16 4.83 -0.99
C VAL A 16 -4.61 3.43 -1.32
N GLY A 17 -3.80 2.84 -0.45
CA GLY A 17 -3.28 1.49 -0.64
C GLY A 17 -4.36 0.41 -0.60
N GLU A 18 -5.35 0.54 0.28
CA GLU A 18 -6.50 -0.37 0.38
C GLU A 18 -7.41 -0.26 -0.84
N ASP A 19 -7.75 0.96 -1.27
CA ASP A 19 -8.53 1.21 -2.48
C ASP A 19 -7.84 0.63 -3.72
N LEU A 20 -6.53 0.84 -3.82
CA LEU A 20 -5.73 0.31 -4.92
C LEU A 20 -5.68 -1.22 -4.89
N ALA A 21 -5.54 -1.83 -3.71
CA ALA A 21 -5.59 -3.29 -3.57
C ALA A 21 -6.93 -3.87 -4.03
N GLY A 22 -8.04 -3.22 -3.68
CA GLY A 22 -9.37 -3.58 -4.17
C GLY A 22 -9.47 -3.49 -5.69
N ALA A 23 -9.00 -2.38 -6.28
CA ALA A 23 -9.01 -2.19 -7.73
C ALA A 23 -8.17 -3.24 -8.49
N PHE A 24 -7.01 -3.64 -7.94
CA PHE A 24 -6.21 -4.74 -8.49
C PHE A 24 -6.93 -6.08 -8.41
N ALA A 25 -7.53 -6.40 -7.25
CA ALA A 25 -8.29 -7.64 -7.09
C ALA A 25 -9.47 -7.74 -8.07
N ASP A 26 -10.19 -6.63 -8.28
CA ASP A 26 -11.29 -6.54 -9.25
C ASP A 26 -10.80 -6.68 -10.70
N ALA A 27 -9.63 -6.13 -11.03
CA ALA A 27 -9.01 -6.29 -12.34
C ALA A 27 -8.58 -7.74 -12.58
N ASP A 28 -7.93 -8.36 -11.60
CA ASP A 28 -7.51 -9.77 -11.66
C ASP A 28 -8.71 -10.70 -11.82
N GLY A 29 -9.80 -10.44 -11.08
CA GLY A 29 -11.06 -11.17 -11.20
C GLY A 29 -11.63 -11.09 -12.62
N ARG A 30 -11.62 -9.91 -13.25
CA ARG A 30 -12.05 -9.72 -14.64
C ARG A 30 -11.15 -10.46 -15.64
N CYS A 31 -9.83 -10.43 -15.45
CA CYS A 31 -8.88 -11.16 -16.30
C CYS A 31 -9.09 -12.67 -16.18
N SER A 32 -9.23 -13.20 -14.96
CA SER A 32 -9.49 -14.62 -14.71
C SER A 32 -10.81 -15.08 -15.34
N ALA A 33 -11.89 -14.28 -15.19
CA ALA A 33 -13.19 -14.57 -15.80
C ALA A 33 -13.16 -14.56 -17.33
N ALA A 34 -12.32 -13.72 -17.94
CA ALA A 34 -12.18 -13.63 -19.41
C ALA A 34 -11.27 -14.72 -20.00
N SER A 35 -10.36 -15.29 -19.21
CA SER A 35 -9.33 -16.24 -19.65
C SER A 35 -9.86 -17.44 -20.45
N PRO A 36 -10.98 -18.10 -20.07
CA PRO A 36 -11.53 -19.22 -20.84
C PRO A 36 -11.96 -18.85 -22.27
N GLY A 37 -12.21 -17.57 -22.53
CA GLY A 37 -12.60 -17.06 -23.86
C GLY A 37 -11.43 -16.72 -24.77
N TRP A 38 -10.19 -16.72 -24.26
CA TRP A 38 -9.01 -16.39 -25.06
C TRP A 38 -8.60 -17.58 -25.93
N GLN A 39 -8.31 -17.35 -27.20
CA GLN A 39 -7.87 -18.41 -28.11
C GLN A 39 -6.68 -18.02 -29.00
N GLY A 40 -5.87 -19.01 -29.36
CA GLY A 40 -4.77 -18.84 -30.31
C GLY A 40 -3.63 -17.95 -29.80
N LEU A 41 -2.91 -17.30 -30.72
CA LEU A 41 -1.73 -16.47 -30.40
C LEU A 41 -2.06 -15.27 -29.50
N SER A 42 -3.27 -14.72 -29.60
CA SER A 42 -3.73 -13.65 -28.72
C SER A 42 -3.94 -14.13 -27.28
N ALA A 43 -4.31 -15.39 -27.07
CA ALA A 43 -4.37 -15.96 -25.72
C ALA A 43 -3.01 -15.99 -25.05
N SER A 44 -1.97 -16.43 -25.76
CA SER A 44 -0.60 -16.44 -25.24
C SER A 44 -0.12 -15.04 -24.86
N ALA A 45 -0.38 -14.06 -25.73
CA ALA A 45 -0.04 -12.66 -25.45
C ALA A 45 -0.81 -12.10 -24.26
N LEU A 46 -2.12 -12.37 -24.17
CA LEU A 46 -2.98 -11.93 -23.06
C LEU A 46 -2.55 -12.57 -21.73
N SER A 47 -2.18 -13.84 -21.72
CA SER A 47 -1.65 -14.52 -20.54
C SER A 47 -0.34 -13.89 -20.05
N VAL A 48 0.57 -13.52 -20.96
CA VAL A 48 1.81 -12.82 -20.60
C VAL A 48 1.52 -11.44 -20.00
N VAL A 49 0.61 -10.68 -20.61
CA VAL A 49 0.22 -9.36 -20.11
C VAL A 49 -0.48 -9.46 -18.76
N ALA A 50 -1.38 -10.43 -18.58
CA ALA A 50 -2.08 -10.67 -17.32
C ALA A 50 -1.11 -11.10 -16.21
N GLN A 51 -0.14 -11.96 -16.51
CA GLN A 51 0.89 -12.33 -15.54
C GLN A 51 1.73 -11.12 -15.12
N ARG A 52 2.15 -10.30 -16.09
CA ARG A 52 2.94 -9.10 -15.80
C ARG A 52 2.16 -8.08 -14.96
N TRP A 53 0.87 -7.90 -15.27
CA TRP A 53 -0.03 -7.08 -14.47
C TRP A 53 -0.09 -7.57 -13.01
N ALA A 54 -0.24 -8.88 -12.79
CA ALA A 54 -0.26 -9.47 -11.46
C ALA A 54 1.06 -9.26 -10.71
N ASP A 55 2.20 -9.48 -11.39
CA ASP A 55 3.53 -9.31 -10.80
C ASP A 55 3.79 -7.84 -10.40
N ASP A 56 3.52 -6.90 -11.31
CA ASP A 56 3.70 -5.47 -11.09
C ASP A 56 2.74 -4.96 -9.99
N GLY A 57 1.50 -5.45 -9.97
CA GLY A 57 0.51 -5.13 -8.93
C GLY A 57 0.92 -5.63 -7.55
N ALA A 58 1.38 -6.88 -7.46
CA ALA A 58 1.88 -7.45 -6.20
C ALA A 58 3.08 -6.67 -5.67
N ALA A 59 4.02 -6.28 -6.54
CA ALA A 59 5.17 -5.47 -6.17
C ALA A 59 4.76 -4.08 -5.65
N LEU A 60 3.81 -3.42 -6.31
CA LEU A 60 3.30 -2.12 -5.89
C LEU A 60 2.61 -2.20 -4.52
N LEU A 61 1.77 -3.19 -4.30
CA LEU A 61 1.08 -3.40 -3.02
C LEU A 61 2.07 -3.73 -1.89
N ALA A 62 3.13 -4.50 -2.17
CA ALA A 62 4.19 -4.73 -1.20
C ALA A 62 4.89 -3.41 -0.81
N ARG A 63 5.22 -2.56 -1.79
CA ARG A 63 5.82 -1.23 -1.54
C ARG A 63 4.92 -0.31 -0.72
N LEU A 64 3.62 -0.32 -0.97
CA LEU A 64 2.66 0.48 -0.21
C LEU A 64 2.56 0.00 1.25
N ARG A 65 2.58 -1.33 1.47
CA ARG A 65 2.62 -1.92 2.82
C ARG A 65 3.91 -1.56 3.56
N GLU A 66 5.06 -1.66 2.89
CA GLU A 66 6.36 -1.24 3.44
C GLU A 66 6.33 0.24 3.84
N LEU A 67 5.81 1.11 2.97
CA LEU A 67 5.70 2.54 3.24
C LEU A 67 4.77 2.82 4.43
N SER A 68 3.59 2.20 4.47
CA SER A 68 2.65 2.35 5.57
C SER A 68 3.27 1.92 6.90
N ALA A 69 4.02 0.81 6.92
CA ALA A 69 4.72 0.34 8.11
C ALA A 69 5.83 1.31 8.55
N ALA A 70 6.64 1.79 7.60
CA ALA A 70 7.72 2.74 7.88
C ALA A 70 7.19 4.06 8.44
N VAL A 71 6.09 4.59 7.90
CA VAL A 71 5.45 5.80 8.43
C VAL A 71 4.90 5.56 9.83
N GLY A 72 4.25 4.40 10.07
CA GLY A 72 3.79 4.03 11.42
C GLY A 72 4.91 3.94 12.46
N GLU A 73 6.09 3.46 12.06
CA GLU A 73 7.29 3.45 12.89
C GLU A 73 7.78 4.88 13.20
N CYS A 74 7.86 5.75 12.18
CA CYS A 74 8.26 7.14 12.36
C CYS A 74 7.31 7.90 13.31
N VAL A 75 6.00 7.71 13.17
CA VAL A 75 5.00 8.32 14.06
C VAL A 75 5.21 7.86 15.50
N ARG A 76 5.45 6.56 15.74
CA ARG A 76 5.69 6.01 17.07
C ARG A 76 6.96 6.55 17.71
N ALA A 77 8.08 6.52 16.98
CA ALA A 77 9.36 7.03 17.47
C ALA A 77 9.30 8.54 17.80
N PHE A 78 8.57 9.30 17.01
CA PHE A 78 8.37 10.73 17.28
C PHE A 78 7.51 10.94 18.52
N ALA A 79 6.41 10.20 18.68
CA ALA A 79 5.54 10.28 19.86
C ALA A 79 6.29 9.93 21.17
N GLU A 80 7.14 8.89 21.14
CA GLU A 80 8.01 8.53 22.27
C GLU A 80 9.00 9.64 22.62
N THR A 81 9.55 10.31 21.60
CA THR A 81 10.48 11.43 21.78
C THR A 81 9.78 12.64 22.40
N GLU A 82 8.59 13.01 21.93
CA GLU A 82 7.81 14.10 22.53
C GLU A 82 7.34 13.75 23.95
N HIS A 83 6.94 12.51 24.22
CA HIS A 83 6.55 12.09 25.58
C HIS A 83 7.73 12.19 26.56
N SER A 84 8.92 11.73 26.14
CA SER A 84 10.14 11.82 26.93
C SER A 84 10.53 13.28 27.19
N ARG A 85 10.35 14.15 26.18
CA ARG A 85 10.64 15.57 26.30
C ARG A 85 9.65 16.28 27.23
N ALA A 86 8.36 15.97 27.14
CA ALA A 86 7.33 16.50 28.03
C ALA A 86 7.59 16.09 29.49
N GLY A 87 7.96 14.83 29.74
CA GLY A 87 8.31 14.35 31.09
C GLY A 87 9.59 14.98 31.66
N ALA A 88 10.52 15.42 30.80
CA ALA A 88 11.72 16.14 31.23
C ALA A 88 11.46 17.61 31.60
N PHE A 89 10.31 18.17 31.22
CA PHE A 89 9.92 19.56 31.49
C PHE A 89 8.94 19.71 32.66
N ASP A 90 8.56 18.61 33.34
CA ASP A 90 7.73 18.67 34.55
C ASP A 90 8.64 19.02 35.76
N PRO A 91 8.56 20.23 36.33
CA PRO A 91 9.35 20.59 37.52
C PRO A 91 8.79 19.87 38.77
N PRO A 92 9.61 19.68 39.83
CA PRO A 92 9.21 18.96 41.04
C PRO A 92 8.06 19.63 41.82
#